data_AF-A0A3D2NCC3-F1
#
_entry.id   AF-A0A3D2NCC3-F1
#
_cell.length_a   1.000
_cell.length_b   1.000
_cell.length_c   1.000
_cell.angle_alpha   90.00
_cell.angle_beta   90.00
_cell.angle_gamma   90.00
#
_symmetry.space_group_name_H-M   'P 1'
#
loop_
_entity.id
_entity.type
_entity.pdbx_description
1 polymer ?
#
loop_
_entity_poly.entity_id
_entity_poly.type
_entity_poly.pdbx_seq_one_letter_code
_entity_poly.pdbx_strand_id
1 'polypeptide(L)'
;GGMAKGAGMLAPGLATMLVVVTTDADLTAAEADTALRAATRVSFDRLDSDGCMSTNDQVTLLASGASGIRPEGDAFAQALADVCRDLAEQLQGDAEGASHDIAIEVVGAASEEDAVVVGRSVARNNLFKAAIFGNDPNWGRVLAAIGTTDAAFDPYDVDVSFNGVRVCTAGGPDRPREEVDLTPRRTHILIDLRVGD
;
A
#
# COMPACT_ATOMS: atom_id res chain seq x y z
N GLY A 1 5.24 11.29 18.74
CA GLY A 1 5.12 11.96 17.42
C GLY A 1 6.03 11.27 16.43
N GLY A 2 5.81 11.42 15.13
CA GLY A 2 6.63 10.76 14.11
C GLY A 2 7.08 11.74 13.02
N MET A 3 8.22 11.46 12.41
CA MET A 3 8.73 12.16 11.24
C MET A 3 9.23 11.14 10.23
N ALA A 4 8.94 11.39 8.95
CA ALA A 4 9.36 10.54 7.85
C ALA A 4 9.99 11.39 6.73
N LYS A 5 10.92 10.79 5.99
CA LYS A 5 11.52 11.39 4.79
C LYS A 5 11.62 10.35 3.68
N GLY A 6 11.28 10.78 2.46
CA GLY A 6 11.38 10.03 1.22
C GLY A 6 10.34 10.55 0.22
N ALA A 7 10.78 11.22 -0.84
CA ALA A 7 9.89 11.78 -1.87
C ALA A 7 10.12 11.07 -3.22
N GLY A 8 11.35 10.73 -3.58
CA GLY A 8 11.62 9.80 -4.67
C GLY A 8 11.65 8.35 -4.16
N MET A 9 11.47 7.39 -5.07
CA MET A 9 11.88 5.99 -4.96
C MET A 9 11.48 5.26 -3.66
N LEU A 10 10.18 5.35 -3.36
CA LEU A 10 9.48 4.74 -2.24
C LEU A 10 8.92 3.35 -2.57
N ALA A 11 9.70 2.45 -3.14
CA ALA A 11 9.53 1.02 -2.84
C ALA A 11 10.50 0.68 -1.71
N PRO A 12 10.70 -0.57 -1.24
CA PRO A 12 12.01 -0.88 -0.68
C PRO A 12 12.89 -0.56 -1.86
N GLY A 13 13.61 0.62 -1.83
CA GLY A 13 13.57 1.76 -2.82
C GLY A 13 14.46 2.17 -4.06
N LEU A 14 15.79 2.27 -4.03
CA LEU A 14 16.62 3.30 -4.72
C LEU A 14 16.51 4.72 -4.16
N ALA A 15 15.56 5.03 -3.27
CA ALA A 15 15.63 6.18 -2.36
C ALA A 15 15.51 5.71 -0.94
N THR A 16 16.19 6.45 -0.09
CA THR A 16 16.21 6.16 1.32
C THR A 16 14.94 6.65 1.99
N MET A 17 14.13 5.72 2.45
CA MET A 17 13.05 5.98 3.41
C MET A 17 13.65 5.96 4.81
N LEU A 18 13.61 7.11 5.50
CA LEU A 18 14.04 7.24 6.90
C LEU A 18 12.86 7.72 7.73
N VAL A 19 12.46 6.90 8.70
CA VAL A 19 11.35 7.21 9.60
C VAL A 19 11.83 7.12 11.04
N VAL A 20 11.52 8.14 11.82
CA VAL A 20 11.76 8.17 13.26
C VAL A 20 10.44 8.45 13.97
N VAL A 21 10.01 7.51 14.81
CA VAL A 21 8.84 7.63 15.67
C VAL A 21 9.31 7.73 17.12
N THR A 22 8.74 8.66 17.87
CA THR A 22 9.00 8.84 19.29
C THR A 22 7.72 8.67 20.11
N THR A 23 7.84 8.05 21.26
CA THR A 23 6.76 7.88 22.23
C THR A 23 7.29 8.05 23.65
N ASP A 24 6.41 8.51 24.55
CA ASP A 24 6.64 8.59 25.98
C ASP A 24 5.97 7.43 26.75
N ALA A 25 5.34 6.48 26.05
CA ALA A 25 4.80 5.26 26.64
C ALA A 25 5.89 4.44 27.34
N ASP A 26 5.54 3.83 28.47
CA ASP A 26 6.39 2.88 29.17
C ASP A 26 6.28 1.50 28.52
N LEU A 27 7.31 1.12 27.76
CA LEU A 27 7.38 -0.11 26.97
C LEU A 27 8.75 -0.75 27.15
N THR A 28 8.76 -2.08 27.21
CA THR A 28 10.02 -2.83 27.04
C THR A 28 10.49 -2.77 25.59
N ALA A 29 11.79 -2.98 25.37
CA ALA A 29 12.35 -3.03 24.02
C ALA A 29 11.70 -4.12 23.14
N ALA A 30 11.30 -5.25 23.73
CA ALA A 30 10.66 -6.35 23.01
C ALA A 30 9.23 -6.01 22.57
N GLU A 31 8.46 -5.31 23.42
CA GLU A 31 7.12 -4.81 23.06
C GLU A 31 7.21 -3.76 21.95
N ALA A 32 8.16 -2.83 22.07
CA ALA A 32 8.40 -1.81 21.06
C ALA A 32 8.81 -2.40 19.71
N ASP A 33 9.72 -3.38 19.67
CA ASP A 33 10.13 -4.06 18.43
C ASP A 33 8.99 -4.85 17.79
N THR A 34 8.21 -5.58 18.60
CA THR A 34 7.04 -6.34 18.11
C THR A 34 6.00 -5.41 17.49
N ALA A 35 5.65 -4.32 18.19
CA ALA A 35 4.70 -3.33 17.70
C ALA A 35 5.20 -2.65 16.43
N LEU A 36 6.49 -2.29 16.38
CA LEU A 36 7.08 -1.64 15.21
C LEU A 36 7.04 -2.54 13.98
N ARG A 37 7.44 -3.81 14.10
CA ARG A 37 7.38 -4.77 12.99
C ARG A 37 5.95 -5.00 12.50
N ALA A 38 4.99 -5.01 13.41
CA ALA A 38 3.59 -5.14 13.04
C ALA A 38 3.08 -3.93 12.26
N ALA A 39 3.44 -2.72 12.70
CA ALA A 39 3.08 -1.48 12.04
C ALA A 39 3.74 -1.34 10.66
N THR A 40 5.05 -1.60 10.55
CA THR A 40 5.79 -1.47 9.27
C THR A 40 5.25 -2.42 8.19
N ARG A 41 4.89 -3.65 8.58
CA ARG A 41 4.34 -4.68 7.67
C ARG A 41 3.09 -4.23 6.93
N VAL A 42 2.27 -3.40 7.56
CA VAL A 42 0.97 -2.95 7.02
C VAL A 42 0.99 -1.50 6.51
N SER A 43 2.13 -0.80 6.65
CA SER A 43 2.31 0.57 6.12
C SER A 43 3.46 0.64 5.12
N PHE A 44 4.69 0.81 5.60
CA PHE A 44 5.85 1.12 4.78
C PHE A 44 6.24 -0.04 3.85
N ASP A 45 6.08 -1.30 4.30
CA ASP A 45 6.38 -2.48 3.48
C ASP A 45 5.38 -2.67 2.32
N ARG A 46 4.29 -1.89 2.33
CA ARG A 46 3.25 -1.85 1.28
C ARG A 46 3.26 -0.56 0.47
N LEU A 47 4.14 0.39 0.81
CA LEU A 47 4.36 1.59 0.03
C LEU A 47 5.32 1.26 -1.13
N ASP A 48 4.85 1.49 -2.36
CA ASP A 48 5.63 1.24 -3.58
C ASP A 48 5.40 2.34 -4.64
N SER A 49 6.39 3.20 -4.83
CA SER A 49 6.36 4.29 -5.81
C SER A 49 6.99 3.88 -7.14
N ASP A 50 8.10 3.16 -7.14
CA ASP A 50 8.90 2.87 -8.35
C ASP A 50 9.57 1.49 -8.40
N GLY A 51 9.28 0.61 -7.44
CA GLY A 51 9.74 -0.79 -7.40
C GLY A 51 11.24 -1.04 -7.22
N CYS A 52 12.08 -0.01 -7.14
CA CYS A 52 13.54 -0.17 -6.99
C CYS A 52 13.91 -0.40 -5.52
N MET A 53 15.06 -1.01 -5.07
CA MET A 53 15.49 -1.16 -3.63
C MET A 53 16.62 -0.34 -3.03
N SER A 54 16.39 0.37 -1.90
CA SER A 54 17.33 1.26 -1.23
C SER A 54 18.07 0.50 -0.15
N THR A 55 19.36 0.75 -0.10
CA THR A 55 20.30 0.08 0.81
C THR A 55 20.33 0.69 2.21
N ASN A 56 19.58 1.77 2.44
CA ASN A 56 19.65 2.56 3.66
C ASN A 56 18.27 2.74 4.34
N ASP A 57 17.24 2.03 3.89
CA ASP A 57 15.89 2.18 4.44
C ASP A 57 15.88 1.82 5.93
N GLN A 58 15.28 2.69 6.75
CA GLN A 58 15.28 2.55 8.20
C GLN A 58 14.04 3.15 8.82
N VAL A 59 13.40 2.37 9.70
CA VAL A 59 12.36 2.84 10.62
C VAL A 59 12.84 2.65 12.05
N THR A 60 12.85 3.72 12.84
CA THR A 60 13.32 3.72 14.22
C THR A 60 12.20 4.14 15.16
N LEU A 61 11.96 3.37 16.23
CA LEU A 61 11.07 3.74 17.33
C LEU A 61 11.89 4.02 18.59
N LEU A 62 11.70 5.21 19.18
CA LEU A 62 12.32 5.65 20.41
C LEU A 62 11.25 5.80 21.50
N ALA A 63 11.29 4.97 22.53
CA ALA A 63 10.39 5.03 23.68
C ALA A 63 11.13 5.58 24.91
N SER A 64 10.67 6.69 25.47
CA SER A 64 11.32 7.34 26.61
C SER A 64 10.77 6.92 27.97
N GLY A 65 9.55 6.37 28.03
CA GLY A 65 8.86 6.05 29.28
C GLY A 65 8.45 7.26 30.13
N ALA A 66 8.60 8.49 29.60
CA ALA A 66 8.38 9.72 30.38
C ALA A 66 6.95 9.91 30.89
N SER A 67 5.95 9.26 30.26
CA SER A 67 4.56 9.29 30.73
C SER A 67 4.35 8.45 31.99
N GLY A 68 5.19 7.44 32.23
CA GLY A 68 4.98 6.41 33.25
C GLY A 68 3.75 5.53 33.02
N ILE A 69 3.08 5.66 31.87
CA ILE A 69 1.87 4.92 31.52
C ILE A 69 2.26 3.76 30.61
N ARG A 70 1.96 2.55 31.06
CA ARG A 70 2.05 1.35 30.24
C ARG A 70 0.74 1.15 29.48
N PRO A 71 0.74 1.17 28.14
CA PRO A 71 -0.47 0.91 27.35
C PRO A 71 -1.02 -0.50 27.60
N GLU A 72 -2.34 -0.64 27.61
CA GLU A 72 -3.03 -1.92 27.80
C GLU A 72 -3.37 -2.57 26.45
N GLY A 73 -3.25 -3.90 26.39
CA GLY A 73 -3.59 -4.69 25.20
C GLY A 73 -2.91 -4.19 23.94
N ASP A 74 -3.68 -4.06 22.86
CA ASP A 74 -3.17 -3.65 21.54
C ASP A 74 -3.23 -2.14 21.29
N ALA A 75 -3.59 -1.33 22.30
CA ALA A 75 -3.83 0.11 22.11
C ALA A 75 -2.61 0.84 21.53
N PHE A 76 -1.41 0.51 22.00
CA PHE A 76 -0.18 1.09 21.46
C PHE A 76 0.11 0.62 20.03
N ALA A 77 -0.08 -0.66 19.76
CA ALA A 77 0.17 -1.23 18.43
C ALA A 77 -0.76 -0.61 17.38
N GLN A 78 -2.04 -0.40 17.71
CA GLN A 78 -3.00 0.29 16.85
C GLN A 78 -2.60 1.75 16.60
N ALA A 79 -2.30 2.50 17.66
CA ALA A 79 -1.87 3.89 17.54
C ALA A 79 -0.57 4.02 16.72
N LEU A 80 0.38 3.10 16.90
CA LEU A 80 1.60 3.08 16.11
C LEU A 80 1.34 2.75 14.64
N ALA A 81 0.47 1.76 14.36
CA ALA A 81 0.07 1.43 12.99
C ALA A 81 -0.60 2.62 12.30
N ASP A 82 -1.46 3.36 13.00
CA ASP A 82 -2.11 4.55 12.47
C ASP A 82 -1.11 5.67 12.14
N VAL A 83 -0.15 5.92 13.04
CA VAL A 83 0.93 6.89 12.79
C VAL A 83 1.80 6.46 11.60
N CYS A 84 2.18 5.18 11.53
CA CYS A 84 3.01 4.68 10.44
C CYS A 84 2.27 4.70 9.09
N ARG A 85 0.96 4.46 9.08
CA ARG A 85 0.12 4.56 7.89
C ARG A 85 -0.06 6.01 7.44
N ASP A 86 -0.35 6.92 8.35
CA ASP A 86 -0.44 8.36 8.04
C ASP A 86 0.87 8.90 7.45
N LEU A 87 2.02 8.51 8.02
CA LEU A 87 3.32 8.85 7.45
C LEU A 87 3.54 8.23 6.06
N ALA A 88 3.13 6.99 5.84
CA ALA A 88 3.24 6.36 4.52
C ALA A 88 2.37 7.05 3.46
N GLU A 89 1.15 7.47 3.82
CA GLU A 89 0.26 8.25 2.96
C GLU A 89 0.85 9.63 2.63
N GLN A 90 1.48 10.30 3.61
CA GLN A 90 2.20 11.56 3.37
C GLN A 90 3.40 11.38 2.42
N LEU A 91 4.18 10.31 2.59
CA LEU A 91 5.28 9.98 1.67
C LEU A 91 4.77 9.74 0.25
N GLN A 92 3.65 9.02 0.10
CA GLN A 92 3.01 8.82 -1.20
C GLN A 92 2.57 10.14 -1.83
N GLY A 93 1.93 11.03 -1.04
CA GLY A 93 1.46 12.32 -1.51
C GLY A 93 2.58 13.26 -1.99
N ASP A 94 3.79 13.11 -1.45
CA ASP A 94 4.99 13.85 -1.85
C ASP A 94 5.88 13.08 -2.84
N ALA A 95 5.35 12.00 -3.45
CA ALA A 95 6.12 11.19 -4.36
C ALA A 95 6.60 11.99 -5.60
N GLU A 96 7.85 11.77 -6.02
CA GLU A 96 8.54 12.55 -7.03
C GLU A 96 7.82 12.49 -8.37
N GLY A 97 7.36 13.64 -8.85
CA GLY A 97 6.64 13.74 -10.12
C GLY A 97 5.27 13.06 -10.12
N ALA A 98 4.73 12.67 -8.96
CA ALA A 98 3.45 12.01 -8.87
C ALA A 98 2.29 13.00 -9.10
N SER A 99 1.39 12.66 -10.02
CA SER A 99 0.13 13.36 -10.26
C SER A 99 -1.08 12.64 -9.67
N HIS A 100 -0.91 11.39 -9.24
CA HIS A 100 -1.95 10.54 -8.66
C HIS A 100 -1.41 9.80 -7.43
N ASP A 101 -2.26 9.66 -6.41
CA ASP A 101 -2.05 8.83 -5.22
C ASP A 101 -2.89 7.57 -5.39
N ILE A 102 -2.25 6.46 -5.76
CA ILE A 102 -2.93 5.21 -6.14
C ILE A 102 -2.98 4.28 -4.93
N ALA A 103 -4.19 3.96 -4.47
CA ALA A 103 -4.45 2.92 -3.47
C ALA A 103 -4.95 1.66 -4.19
N ILE A 104 -4.18 0.58 -4.12
CA ILE A 104 -4.57 -0.72 -4.67
C ILE A 104 -5.00 -1.61 -3.51
N GLU A 105 -6.25 -2.04 -3.55
CA GLU A 105 -6.86 -2.94 -2.59
C GLU A 105 -7.14 -4.27 -3.30
N VAL A 106 -6.60 -5.35 -2.74
CA VAL A 106 -6.80 -6.71 -3.24
C VAL A 106 -7.55 -7.49 -2.18
N VAL A 107 -8.70 -8.05 -2.54
CA VAL A 107 -9.59 -8.84 -1.67
C VAL A 107 -9.87 -10.21 -2.29
N GLY A 108 -10.41 -11.14 -1.49
CA GLY A 108 -10.78 -12.46 -1.98
C GLY A 108 -9.59 -13.28 -2.47
N ALA A 109 -8.38 -12.99 -1.99
CA ALA A 109 -7.17 -13.76 -2.31
C ALA A 109 -7.11 -15.03 -1.45
N ALA A 110 -6.33 -16.04 -1.89
CA ALA A 110 -6.17 -17.27 -1.12
C ALA A 110 -5.40 -17.04 0.21
N SER A 111 -4.60 -15.98 0.26
CA SER A 111 -3.89 -15.52 1.44
C SER A 111 -3.61 -14.01 1.38
N GLU A 112 -3.33 -13.40 2.53
CA GLU A 112 -2.88 -12.00 2.60
C GLU A 112 -1.56 -11.80 1.82
N GLU A 113 -0.68 -12.80 1.82
CA GLU A 113 0.57 -12.76 1.06
C GLU A 113 0.32 -12.69 -0.44
N ASP A 114 -0.61 -13.50 -0.96
CA ASP A 114 -1.02 -13.45 -2.37
C ASP A 114 -1.63 -12.09 -2.73
N ALA A 115 -2.48 -11.52 -1.86
CA ALA A 115 -3.04 -10.19 -2.05
C ALA A 115 -1.96 -9.11 -2.17
N VAL A 116 -0.94 -9.17 -1.30
CA VAL A 116 0.20 -8.24 -1.33
C VAL A 116 1.05 -8.44 -2.58
N VAL A 117 1.29 -9.69 -3.00
CA VAL A 117 2.03 -10.01 -4.23
C VAL A 117 1.33 -9.43 -5.45
N VAL A 118 0.01 -9.63 -5.55
CA VAL A 118 -0.81 -9.08 -6.63
C VAL A 118 -0.80 -7.55 -6.62
N GLY A 119 -1.07 -6.93 -5.48
CA GLY A 119 -1.07 -5.47 -5.35
C GLY A 119 0.26 -4.86 -5.75
N ARG A 120 1.37 -5.47 -5.32
CA ARG A 120 2.73 -5.04 -5.69
C ARG A 120 3.03 -5.23 -7.18
N SER A 121 2.58 -6.33 -7.79
CA SER A 121 2.73 -6.56 -9.23
C SER A 121 2.04 -5.46 -10.04
N VAL A 122 0.81 -5.11 -9.68
CA VAL A 122 0.04 -4.04 -10.34
C VAL A 122 0.70 -2.67 -10.12
N ALA A 123 1.10 -2.35 -8.88
CA ALA A 123 1.74 -1.08 -8.53
C ALA A 123 3.04 -0.82 -9.32
N ARG A 124 3.80 -1.89 -9.62
CA ARG A 124 5.07 -1.86 -10.37
C ARG A 124 4.89 -1.94 -11.88
N ASN A 125 3.68 -2.14 -12.38
CA ASN A 125 3.44 -2.27 -13.81
C ASN A 125 3.50 -0.89 -14.50
N ASN A 126 4.53 -0.67 -15.31
CA ASN A 126 4.74 0.60 -16.02
C ASN A 126 3.59 0.98 -16.96
N LEU A 127 2.96 0.00 -17.61
CA LEU A 127 1.80 0.26 -18.46
C LEU A 127 0.63 0.72 -17.58
N PHE A 128 0.35 0.06 -16.47
CA PHE A 128 -0.69 0.50 -15.54
C PHE A 128 -0.46 1.94 -15.06
N LYS A 129 0.75 2.26 -14.58
CA LYS A 129 1.09 3.63 -14.14
C LYS A 129 0.93 4.66 -15.26
N ALA A 130 1.35 4.34 -16.49
CA ALA A 130 1.18 5.21 -17.64
C ALA A 130 -0.29 5.39 -18.05
N ALA A 131 -1.14 4.38 -17.85
CA ALA A 131 -2.58 4.47 -18.07
C ALA A 131 -3.24 5.42 -17.06
N ILE A 132 -2.95 5.26 -15.77
CA ILE A 132 -3.43 6.17 -14.72
C ILE A 132 -2.97 7.60 -14.99
N PHE A 133 -1.69 7.81 -15.32
CA PHE A 133 -1.18 9.13 -15.68
C PHE A 133 -1.95 9.78 -16.85
N GLY A 134 -2.40 8.97 -17.80
CA GLY A 134 -3.21 9.39 -18.94
C GLY A 134 -4.73 9.46 -18.67
N ASN A 135 -5.18 9.28 -17.42
CA ASN A 135 -6.59 9.16 -17.05
C ASN A 135 -7.35 8.05 -17.82
N ASP A 136 -6.68 6.94 -18.14
CA ASP A 136 -7.27 5.76 -18.78
C ASP A 136 -7.47 4.64 -17.75
N PRO A 137 -8.70 4.34 -17.29
CA PRO A 137 -8.99 3.26 -16.35
C PRO A 137 -8.90 1.87 -17.02
N ASN A 138 -7.69 1.50 -17.38
CA ASN A 138 -7.41 0.34 -18.22
C ASN A 138 -7.31 -0.95 -17.39
N TRP A 139 -8.44 -1.59 -17.12
CA TRP A 139 -8.49 -2.86 -16.37
C TRP A 139 -7.76 -4.01 -17.04
N GLY A 140 -7.59 -3.98 -18.37
CA GLY A 140 -6.78 -4.97 -19.09
C GLY A 140 -5.31 -4.95 -18.66
N ARG A 141 -4.76 -3.78 -18.31
CA ARG A 141 -3.40 -3.66 -17.76
C ARG A 141 -3.31 -4.19 -16.32
N VAL A 142 -4.39 -4.12 -15.56
CA VAL A 142 -4.49 -4.72 -14.22
C VAL A 142 -4.46 -6.24 -14.32
N LEU A 143 -5.33 -6.84 -15.15
CA LEU A 143 -5.34 -8.29 -15.38
C LEU A 143 -4.00 -8.81 -15.93
N ALA A 144 -3.39 -8.08 -16.86
CA ALA A 144 -2.08 -8.45 -17.38
C ALA A 144 -0.99 -8.49 -16.28
N ALA A 145 -1.05 -7.60 -15.29
CA ALA A 145 -0.13 -7.59 -14.16
C ALA A 145 -0.44 -8.69 -13.11
N ILE A 146 -1.72 -9.01 -12.89
CA ILE A 146 -2.13 -10.15 -12.04
C ILE A 146 -1.58 -11.45 -12.64
N GLY A 147 -1.71 -11.63 -13.97
CA GLY A 147 -1.27 -12.82 -14.68
C GLY A 147 0.24 -13.07 -14.72
N THR A 148 1.07 -12.16 -14.19
CA THR A 148 2.52 -12.40 -14.01
C THR A 148 2.89 -12.88 -12.61
N THR A 149 1.91 -13.06 -11.72
CA THR A 149 2.13 -13.53 -10.35
C THR A 149 1.85 -15.03 -10.23
N ASP A 150 2.38 -15.64 -9.16
CA ASP A 150 2.09 -17.04 -8.79
C ASP A 150 0.86 -17.15 -7.87
N ALA A 151 0.17 -16.04 -7.59
CA ALA A 151 -1.02 -16.03 -6.75
C ALA A 151 -2.14 -16.86 -7.38
N ALA A 152 -2.93 -17.56 -6.56
CA ALA A 152 -4.10 -18.27 -7.05
C ALA A 152 -5.16 -17.27 -7.52
N PHE A 153 -5.59 -17.38 -8.78
CA PHE A 153 -6.75 -16.65 -9.31
C PHE A 153 -7.34 -17.39 -10.52
N ASP A 154 -8.63 -17.20 -10.78
CA ASP A 154 -9.27 -17.62 -12.03
C ASP A 154 -9.43 -16.39 -12.94
N PRO A 155 -8.80 -16.34 -14.13
CA PRO A 155 -8.95 -15.22 -15.04
C PRO A 155 -10.39 -14.95 -15.48
N TYR A 156 -11.32 -15.89 -15.28
CA TYR A 156 -12.74 -15.75 -15.59
C TYR A 156 -13.62 -15.40 -14.39
N ASP A 157 -13.06 -15.17 -13.21
CA ASP A 157 -13.83 -14.77 -12.01
C ASP A 157 -13.30 -13.48 -11.33
N VAL A 158 -12.23 -12.89 -11.85
CA VAL A 158 -11.67 -11.64 -11.30
C VAL A 158 -12.56 -10.43 -11.63
N ASP A 159 -12.80 -9.59 -10.62
CA ASP A 159 -13.45 -8.29 -10.75
C ASP A 159 -12.43 -7.15 -10.52
N VAL A 160 -12.58 -6.06 -11.27
CA VAL A 160 -11.75 -4.85 -11.09
C VAL A 160 -12.64 -3.60 -11.09
N SER A 161 -12.45 -2.76 -10.08
CA SER A 161 -13.12 -1.46 -9.96
C SER A 161 -12.11 -0.32 -9.85
N PHE A 162 -12.44 0.80 -10.47
CA PHE A 162 -11.69 2.06 -10.35
C PHE A 162 -12.63 3.10 -9.73
N ASN A 163 -12.25 3.72 -8.62
CA ASN A 163 -13.03 4.74 -7.91
C ASN A 163 -14.50 4.33 -7.69
N GLY A 164 -14.74 3.07 -7.32
CA GLY A 164 -16.07 2.51 -7.07
C GLY A 164 -16.88 2.11 -8.31
N VAL A 165 -16.34 2.31 -9.52
CA VAL A 165 -16.95 1.86 -10.78
C VAL A 165 -16.30 0.55 -11.21
N ARG A 166 -17.09 -0.53 -11.19
CA ARG A 166 -16.66 -1.85 -11.62
C ARG A 166 -16.63 -1.94 -13.14
N VAL A 167 -15.43 -2.00 -13.70
CA VAL A 167 -15.17 -1.99 -15.15
C VAL A 167 -14.83 -3.38 -15.70
N CYS A 168 -14.45 -4.30 -14.81
CA CYS A 168 -14.26 -5.72 -15.12
C CYS A 168 -15.09 -6.56 -14.16
N THR A 169 -15.77 -7.56 -14.68
CA THR A 169 -16.47 -8.58 -13.88
C THR A 169 -16.32 -9.94 -14.54
N ALA A 170 -16.03 -10.97 -13.75
CA ALA A 170 -15.82 -12.32 -14.25
C ALA A 170 -14.84 -12.36 -15.44
N GLY A 171 -13.72 -11.63 -15.32
CA GLY A 171 -12.68 -11.54 -16.36
C GLY A 171 -13.06 -10.79 -17.64
N GLY A 172 -14.28 -10.24 -17.73
CA GLY A 172 -14.80 -9.55 -18.91
C GLY A 172 -15.20 -8.09 -18.66
N PRO A 173 -15.54 -7.33 -19.71
CA PRO A 173 -16.03 -5.96 -19.56
C PRO A 173 -17.33 -5.89 -18.73
N ASP A 174 -17.41 -4.95 -17.79
CA ASP A 174 -18.65 -4.61 -17.07
C ASP A 174 -19.10 -3.19 -17.45
N ARG A 175 -19.04 -2.22 -16.53
CA ARG A 175 -19.49 -0.86 -16.80
C ARG A 175 -18.56 -0.13 -17.77
N PRO A 176 -19.10 0.83 -18.55
CA PRO A 176 -18.29 1.69 -19.41
C PRO A 176 -17.19 2.39 -18.62
N ARG A 177 -15.99 2.40 -19.18
CA ARG A 177 -14.82 3.04 -18.56
C ARG A 177 -14.99 4.56 -18.43
N GLU A 178 -15.83 5.15 -19.26
CA GLU A 178 -16.15 6.58 -19.28
C GLU A 178 -16.90 7.03 -18.00
N GLU A 179 -17.43 6.09 -17.23
CA GLU A 179 -18.05 6.36 -15.93
C GLU A 179 -17.02 6.52 -14.80
N VAL A 180 -15.76 6.17 -15.03
CA VAL A 180 -14.66 6.36 -14.08
C VAL A 180 -14.09 7.77 -14.21
N ASP A 181 -14.09 8.53 -13.11
CA ASP A 181 -13.34 9.78 -13.02
C ASP A 181 -11.98 9.54 -12.36
N LEU A 182 -10.89 9.67 -13.13
CA LEU A 182 -9.50 9.61 -12.64
C LEU A 182 -8.86 10.99 -12.47
N THR A 183 -9.58 12.08 -12.76
CA THR A 183 -9.06 13.45 -12.63
C THR A 183 -8.62 13.79 -11.20
N PRO A 184 -9.32 13.36 -10.13
CA PRO A 184 -8.86 13.55 -8.78
C PRO A 184 -7.53 12.82 -8.53
N ARG A 185 -6.63 13.47 -7.79
CA ARG A 185 -5.33 12.90 -7.45
C ARG A 185 -5.47 11.53 -6.78
N ARG A 186 -6.40 11.38 -5.83
CA ARG A 186 -6.65 10.10 -5.17
C ARG A 186 -7.36 9.13 -6.11
N THR A 187 -6.72 7.99 -6.37
CA THR A 187 -7.26 6.90 -7.20
C THR A 187 -7.31 5.62 -6.38
N HIS A 188 -8.45 4.97 -6.34
CA HIS A 188 -8.64 3.69 -5.67
C HIS A 188 -8.94 2.59 -6.69
N ILE A 189 -8.17 1.51 -6.62
CA ILE A 189 -8.32 0.32 -7.44
C ILE A 189 -8.69 -0.82 -6.51
N LEU A 190 -9.86 -1.40 -6.72
CA LEU A 190 -10.28 -2.62 -6.03
C LEU A 190 -10.17 -3.80 -6.98
N ILE A 191 -9.45 -4.83 -6.55
CA ILE A 191 -9.27 -6.09 -7.26
C ILE A 191 -9.83 -7.20 -6.36
N ASP A 192 -10.82 -7.93 -6.85
CA ASP A 192 -11.39 -9.08 -6.15
C ASP A 192 -10.99 -10.36 -6.91
N LEU A 193 -10.20 -11.22 -6.26
CA LEU A 193 -9.68 -12.45 -6.86
C LEU A 193 -10.63 -13.64 -6.71
N ARG A 194 -11.64 -13.56 -5.82
CA ARG A 194 -12.67 -14.59 -5.59
C ARG A 194 -12.20 -16.02 -5.31
N VAL A 195 -11.00 -16.18 -4.78
CA VAL A 195 -10.43 -17.49 -4.41
C VAL A 195 -10.37 -17.73 -2.91
N GLY A 196 -10.59 -16.72 -2.08
CA GLY A 196 -10.54 -16.79 -0.62
C GLY A 196 -11.29 -15.64 0.06
N ASP A 197 -10.82 -15.23 1.25
CA ASP A 197 -11.42 -14.20 2.11
C ASP A 197 -10.57 -12.90 2.13
#